data_AF-A0A1Q6L4N0-F1
#
_entry.id   AF-A0A1Q6L4N0-F1
#
_cell.length_a   1.000
_cell.length_b   1.000
_cell.length_c   1.000
_cell.angle_alpha   90.00
_cell.angle_beta   90.00
_cell.angle_gamma   90.00
#
_symmetry.space_group_name_H-M   'P 1'
#
loop_
_entity.id
_entity.type
_entity.pdbx_description
1 polymer ?
#
loop_
_entity_poly.entity_id
_entity_poly.type
_entity_poly.pdbx_seq_one_letter_code
_entity_poly.pdbx_strand_id
1 'polypeptide(L)'
;MTCKGAGGKKSKYMYYFCDNCNLYYNEDEIENCLIDYILDLVEYDFNVKKYFYPLLAEKKDNETKQIEDEIKKLKQSKERLMRVFENGIIKEEDFAKDYEFIEKKLAELDTKKIESLNLDKETFNPIHLLAERDIEREKLTEHQIYKDVLLKLWTMKSKEEKQSFISKFIETATLKKDEDGNFDIDKVNFRSSFVEQIDKLYDNGVVDFPTMLERDGKLEDTKISVNMNNEQLQDYLSTLKKDLDINYMDLGEYYFHDDKIDENYDNKSQVAKIRDRHIEFKLKKNQRVIRMVAIKQYKNFLAKPEGKLQLGLVTHTTTKKQHK
;
A
#
# COMPACT_ATOMS: atom_id res chain seq x y z
N MET A 1 18.34 -13.96 -11.59
CA MET A 1 18.05 -14.03 -13.04
C MET A 1 19.07 -13.19 -13.78
N THR A 2 19.55 -13.65 -14.93
CA THR A 2 20.45 -12.88 -15.80
C THR A 2 19.64 -12.23 -16.93
N CYS A 3 19.84 -10.93 -17.14
CA CYS A 3 19.13 -10.17 -18.16
C CYS A 3 19.81 -10.38 -19.53
N LYS A 4 19.05 -10.82 -20.55
CA LYS A 4 19.57 -10.96 -21.92
C LYS A 4 18.74 -10.13 -22.88
N GLY A 5 19.36 -9.11 -23.48
CA GLY A 5 18.74 -8.30 -24.53
C GLY A 5 18.64 -9.08 -25.85
N ALA A 6 17.52 -8.92 -26.56
CA ALA A 6 17.38 -9.47 -27.90
C ALA A 6 18.39 -8.81 -28.87
N GLY A 7 19.33 -9.60 -29.41
CA GLY A 7 20.25 -9.12 -30.43
C GLY A 7 19.51 -8.90 -31.76
N GLY A 8 19.20 -7.64 -32.11
CA GLY A 8 18.68 -7.29 -33.44
C GLY A 8 17.79 -6.06 -33.47
N LYS A 9 17.76 -5.39 -34.63
CA LYS A 9 17.13 -4.07 -34.88
C LYS A 9 15.58 -4.06 -34.95
N LYS A 10 14.89 -5.10 -34.44
CA LYS A 10 13.43 -5.23 -34.50
C LYS A 10 12.85 -5.60 -33.14
N SER A 11 12.11 -4.65 -32.54
CA SER A 11 11.30 -4.72 -31.30
C SER A 11 11.98 -5.28 -30.04
N LYS A 12 12.08 -4.39 -29.04
CA LYS A 12 12.76 -4.48 -27.75
C LYS A 12 12.04 -5.42 -26.75
N TYR A 13 12.14 -6.73 -26.91
CA TYR A 13 11.68 -7.66 -25.86
C TYR A 13 12.84 -7.95 -24.89
N MET A 14 12.60 -7.76 -23.60
CA MET A 14 13.56 -8.04 -22.55
C MET A 14 13.21 -9.37 -21.89
N TYR A 15 14.20 -10.27 -21.81
CA TYR A 15 14.01 -11.56 -21.16
C TYR A 15 14.90 -11.70 -19.93
N TYR A 16 14.32 -12.16 -18.85
CA TYR A 16 15.05 -12.68 -17.71
C TYR A 16 15.30 -14.17 -17.92
N PHE A 17 16.48 -14.66 -17.55
CA PHE A 17 16.82 -16.07 -17.60
C PHE A 17 17.04 -16.60 -16.17
N CYS A 18 16.40 -17.73 -15.84
CA CYS A 18 16.69 -18.44 -14.58
C CYS A 18 17.78 -19.47 -14.81
N ASP A 19 18.94 -19.24 -14.20
CA ASP A 19 20.10 -20.11 -14.31
C ASP A 19 19.88 -21.49 -13.66
N ASN A 20 18.89 -21.62 -12.78
CA ASN A 20 18.55 -22.89 -12.11
C ASN A 20 17.53 -23.73 -12.90
N CYS A 21 16.53 -23.08 -13.49
CA CYS A 21 15.43 -23.74 -14.20
C CYS A 21 15.64 -23.80 -15.72
N ASN A 22 16.65 -23.09 -16.25
CA ASN A 22 16.89 -22.91 -17.69
C ASN A 22 15.67 -22.34 -18.46
N LEU A 23 14.90 -21.47 -17.80
CA LEU A 23 13.70 -20.84 -18.36
C LEU A 23 13.97 -19.38 -18.71
N TYR A 24 13.34 -18.93 -19.79
CA TYR A 24 13.28 -17.52 -20.19
C TYR A 24 11.93 -16.92 -19.80
N TYR A 25 11.94 -15.68 -19.33
CA TYR A 25 10.77 -14.96 -18.84
C TYR A 25 10.69 -13.60 -19.53
N ASN A 26 9.56 -13.27 -20.14
CA ASN A 26 9.35 -11.94 -20.72
C ASN A 26 9.10 -10.91 -19.61
N GLU A 27 9.79 -9.77 -19.65
CA GLU A 27 9.61 -8.66 -18.70
C GLU A 27 8.17 -8.15 -18.68
N ASP A 28 7.50 -8.05 -19.82
CA ASP A 28 6.12 -7.57 -19.91
C ASP A 28 5.13 -8.53 -19.23
N GLU A 29 5.37 -9.84 -19.34
CA GLU A 29 4.55 -10.87 -18.68
C GLU A 29 4.71 -10.82 -17.16
N ILE A 30 5.95 -10.59 -16.68
CA ILE A 30 6.22 -10.38 -15.27
C ILE A 30 5.55 -9.09 -14.78
N GLU A 31 5.69 -7.96 -15.49
CA GLU A 31 5.07 -6.70 -15.09
C GLU A 31 3.54 -6.83 -15.01
N ASN A 32 2.91 -7.50 -15.98
CA ASN A 32 1.47 -7.75 -15.98
C ASN A 32 1.02 -8.65 -14.82
N CYS A 33 1.80 -9.68 -14.45
CA CYS A 33 1.50 -10.52 -13.29
C CYS A 33 1.62 -9.73 -11.97
N LEU A 34 2.58 -8.82 -11.89
CA LEU A 34 2.85 -8.03 -10.69
C LEU A 34 2.02 -6.75 -10.59
N ILE A 35 1.26 -6.37 -11.63
CA ILE A 35 0.69 -5.02 -11.74
C ILE A 35 -0.21 -4.66 -10.57
N ASP A 36 -1.09 -5.56 -10.13
CA ASP A 36 -2.01 -5.28 -9.03
C ASP A 36 -1.24 -5.08 -7.71
N TYR A 37 -0.24 -5.92 -7.43
CA TYR A 37 0.66 -5.76 -6.27
C TYR A 37 1.47 -4.46 -6.34
N ILE A 38 1.92 -4.07 -7.53
CA ILE A 38 2.63 -2.81 -7.74
C ILE A 38 1.69 -1.64 -7.48
N LEU A 39 0.44 -1.70 -7.95
CA LEU A 39 -0.56 -0.67 -7.73
C LEU A 39 -0.89 -0.52 -6.24
N ASP A 40 -0.94 -1.62 -5.47
CA ASP A 40 -1.09 -1.56 -4.01
C ASP A 40 0.09 -0.85 -3.34
N LEU A 41 1.33 -1.12 -3.78
CA LEU A 41 2.52 -0.41 -3.30
C LEU A 41 2.50 1.07 -3.70
N VAL A 42 1.99 1.40 -4.90
CA VAL A 42 1.82 2.79 -5.37
C VAL A 42 0.79 3.52 -4.52
N GLU A 43 -0.36 2.87 -4.22
CA GLU A 43 -1.37 3.40 -3.31
C GLU A 43 -0.78 3.64 -1.91
N TYR A 44 -0.02 2.67 -1.40
CA TYR A 44 0.68 2.81 -0.11
C TYR A 44 1.65 4.00 -0.11
N ASP A 45 2.59 4.07 -1.06
CA ASP A 45 3.59 5.14 -1.11
C ASP A 45 2.95 6.53 -1.27
N PHE A 46 1.89 6.62 -2.08
CA PHE A 46 1.10 7.85 -2.24
C PHE A 46 0.46 8.29 -0.92
N ASN A 47 -0.25 7.38 -0.24
CA ASN A 47 -0.95 7.69 1.00
C ASN A 47 0.01 7.98 2.15
N VAL A 48 1.12 7.23 2.25
CA VAL A 48 2.14 7.46 3.27
C VAL A 48 2.78 8.82 3.08
N LYS A 49 3.24 9.15 1.87
CA LYS A 49 3.85 10.47 1.61
C LYS A 49 2.90 11.62 1.89
N LYS A 50 1.61 11.44 1.59
CA LYS A 50 0.61 12.50 1.69
C LYS A 50 0.06 12.69 3.11
N TYR A 51 -0.25 11.61 3.81
CA TYR A 51 -0.97 11.66 5.09
C TYR A 51 -0.15 11.13 6.26
N PHE A 52 0.50 9.97 6.11
CA PHE A 52 1.06 9.25 7.25
C PHE A 52 2.54 9.50 7.51
N TYR A 53 3.19 10.30 6.66
CA TYR A 53 4.58 10.69 6.82
C TYR A 53 4.88 11.27 8.22
N PRO A 54 4.02 12.13 8.81
CA PRO A 54 4.23 12.63 10.17
C PRO A 54 4.25 11.53 11.25
N LEU A 55 3.58 10.41 11.04
CA LEU A 55 3.51 9.29 11.98
C LEU A 55 4.76 8.40 11.94
N LEU A 56 5.51 8.47 10.84
CA LEU A 56 6.74 7.69 10.63
C LEU A 56 8.01 8.43 11.08
N ALA A 57 7.93 9.75 11.24
CA ALA A 57 9.03 10.61 11.62
C ALA A 57 9.36 10.50 13.12
N GLU A 58 10.63 10.26 13.48
CA GLU A 58 11.08 10.21 14.88
C GLU A 58 11.73 11.53 15.33
N LYS A 59 11.48 11.95 16.59
CA LYS A 59 12.07 13.18 17.15
C LYS A 59 13.61 13.10 17.21
N LYS A 60 14.34 13.83 16.35
CA LYS A 60 15.75 14.26 16.56
C LYS A 60 16.09 15.56 15.80
N ASP A 61 16.52 16.62 16.49
CA ASP A 61 16.90 17.92 15.91
C ASP A 61 18.43 18.01 15.76
N ASN A 62 18.97 17.59 14.62
CA ASN A 62 20.16 18.18 13.96
C ASN A 62 20.58 17.40 12.69
N GLU A 63 20.37 16.09 12.68
CA GLU A 63 20.84 15.19 11.61
C GLU A 63 20.11 15.43 10.28
N THR A 64 18.86 15.87 10.32
CA THR A 64 18.01 16.11 9.14
C THR A 64 18.61 17.11 8.17
N LYS A 65 19.15 18.24 8.69
CA LYS A 65 19.72 19.29 7.84
C LYS A 65 20.96 18.80 7.11
N GLN A 66 21.78 17.99 7.78
CA GLN A 66 22.98 17.41 7.17
C GLN A 66 22.62 16.38 6.09
N ILE A 67 21.60 15.56 6.35
CA ILE A 67 21.07 14.59 5.39
C ILE A 67 20.44 15.29 4.18
N GLU A 68 19.69 16.37 4.38
CA GLU A 68 19.11 17.17 3.29
C GLU A 68 20.18 17.81 2.40
N ASP A 69 21.24 18.35 2.99
CA ASP A 69 22.38 18.90 2.26
C ASP A 69 23.13 17.82 1.48
N GLU A 70 23.26 16.61 2.02
CA GLU A 70 23.89 15.47 1.34
C GLU A 70 23.02 14.97 0.17
N ILE A 71 21.70 14.85 0.36
CA ILE A 71 20.74 14.52 -0.71
C ILE A 71 20.82 15.56 -1.84
N LYS A 72 20.87 16.84 -1.50
CA LYS A 72 20.99 17.93 -2.49
C LYS A 72 22.27 17.82 -3.30
N LYS A 73 23.40 17.53 -2.65
CA LYS A 73 24.69 17.32 -3.32
C LYS A 73 24.65 16.09 -4.24
N LEU A 74 24.07 14.98 -3.80
CA LEU A 74 23.96 13.76 -4.61
C LEU A 74 23.05 13.95 -5.83
N LYS A 75 21.92 14.67 -5.68
CA LYS A 75 21.05 15.04 -6.81
C LYS A 75 21.79 15.92 -7.84
N GLN A 76 22.58 16.88 -7.37
CA GLN A 76 23.43 17.69 -8.26
C GLN A 76 24.52 16.87 -8.95
N SER A 77 25.14 15.92 -8.26
CA SER A 77 26.11 14.99 -8.85
C SER A 77 25.45 14.09 -9.90
N LYS A 78 24.23 13.61 -9.63
CA LYS A 78 23.42 12.83 -10.56
C LYS A 78 23.14 13.62 -11.84
N GLU A 79 22.68 14.86 -11.72
CA GLU A 79 22.43 15.74 -12.88
C GLU A 79 23.71 16.01 -13.69
N ARG A 80 24.87 16.14 -13.03
CA ARG A 80 26.16 16.30 -13.74
C ARG A 80 26.56 15.02 -14.45
N LEU A 81 26.42 13.87 -13.80
CA LEU A 81 26.73 12.56 -14.38
C LEU A 81 25.88 12.31 -15.64
N MET A 82 24.59 12.63 -15.58
CA MET A 82 23.70 12.56 -16.75
C MET A 82 24.16 13.46 -17.89
N ARG A 83 24.49 14.73 -17.63
CA ARG A 83 25.00 15.65 -18.67
C ARG A 83 26.31 15.19 -19.29
N VAL A 84 27.22 14.63 -18.50
CA VAL A 84 28.53 14.16 -18.98
C VAL A 84 28.36 12.91 -19.86
N PHE A 85 27.40 12.04 -19.52
CA PHE A 85 27.01 10.90 -20.35
C PHE A 85 26.33 11.33 -21.66
N GLU A 86 25.36 12.26 -21.60
CA GLU A 86 24.69 12.83 -22.78
C GLU A 86 25.66 13.50 -23.76
N ASN A 87 26.73 14.11 -23.24
CA ASN A 87 27.80 14.70 -24.04
C ASN A 87 28.83 13.68 -24.57
N GLY A 88 28.63 12.38 -24.30
CA GLY A 88 29.49 11.29 -24.78
C GLY A 88 30.88 11.24 -24.14
N ILE A 89 31.06 11.88 -22.97
CA ILE A 89 32.37 12.02 -22.31
C ILE A 89 32.74 10.74 -21.54
N ILE A 90 31.75 9.98 -21.07
CA ILE A 90 31.93 8.75 -20.29
C ILE A 90 31.23 7.56 -20.96
N LYS A 91 31.74 6.35 -20.68
CA LYS A 91 31.19 5.11 -21.22
C LYS A 91 29.97 4.66 -20.41
N GLU A 92 29.07 3.94 -21.08
CA GLU A 92 27.83 3.43 -20.50
C GLU A 92 28.05 2.54 -19.26
N GLU A 93 29.09 1.71 -19.26
CA GLU A 93 29.44 0.84 -18.13
C GLU A 93 29.88 1.63 -16.88
N ASP A 94 30.61 2.73 -17.07
CA ASP A 94 31.09 3.59 -15.99
C ASP A 94 29.95 4.47 -15.46
N PHE A 95 29.10 4.96 -16.37
CA PHE A 95 27.86 5.68 -16.01
C PHE A 95 26.93 4.81 -15.16
N ALA A 96 26.68 3.56 -15.56
CA ALA A 96 25.77 2.67 -14.85
C ALA A 96 26.22 2.39 -13.40
N LYS A 97 27.51 2.14 -13.19
CA LYS A 97 28.08 1.91 -11.85
C LYS A 97 27.96 3.14 -10.94
N ASP A 98 28.34 4.31 -11.45
CA ASP A 98 28.28 5.55 -10.68
C ASP A 98 26.84 5.99 -10.40
N TYR A 99 25.94 5.77 -11.36
CA TYR A 99 24.52 6.03 -11.21
C TYR A 99 23.89 5.11 -10.15
N GLU A 100 24.16 3.80 -10.21
CA GLU A 100 23.68 2.82 -9.23
C GLU A 100 24.19 3.14 -7.81
N PHE A 101 25.45 3.55 -7.68
CA PHE A 101 26.02 3.98 -6.41
C PHE A 101 25.31 5.22 -5.84
N ILE A 102 25.07 6.24 -6.68
CA ILE A 102 24.36 7.46 -6.27
C ILE A 102 22.92 7.14 -5.87
N GLU A 103 22.22 6.29 -6.64
CA GLU A 103 20.85 5.87 -6.32
C GLU A 103 20.76 5.09 -5.01
N LYS A 104 21.67 4.13 -4.79
CA LYS A 104 21.73 3.39 -3.53
C LYS A 104 21.96 4.32 -2.35
N LYS A 105 22.87 5.28 -2.48
CA LYS A 105 23.17 6.25 -1.43
C LYS A 105 22.02 7.23 -1.20
N LEU A 106 21.31 7.63 -2.25
CA LEU A 106 20.09 8.43 -2.13
C LEU A 106 18.99 7.67 -1.40
N ALA A 107 18.78 6.38 -1.69
CA ALA A 107 17.81 5.56 -0.98
C ALA A 107 18.17 5.39 0.51
N GLU A 108 19.45 5.17 0.82
CA GLU A 108 19.97 5.11 2.20
C GLU A 108 19.78 6.45 2.93
N LEU A 109 20.04 7.59 2.27
CA LEU A 109 19.86 8.91 2.87
C LEU A 109 18.40 9.33 2.97
N ASP A 110 17.54 8.95 2.03
CA ASP A 110 16.10 9.16 2.16
C ASP A 110 15.54 8.36 3.34
N THR A 111 16.05 7.14 3.57
CA THR A 111 15.73 6.33 4.75
C THR A 111 16.19 7.02 6.04
N LYS A 112 17.45 7.48 6.09
CA LYS A 112 17.97 8.25 7.23
C LYS A 112 17.27 9.59 7.43
N LYS A 113 16.83 10.24 6.35
CA LYS A 113 16.09 11.50 6.40
C LYS A 113 14.78 11.28 7.14
N ILE A 114 14.07 10.20 6.80
CA ILE A 114 12.84 9.77 7.46
C ILE A 114 13.07 9.55 8.96
N GLU A 115 14.18 8.88 9.31
CA GLU A 115 14.56 8.62 10.70
C GLU A 115 14.94 9.89 11.49
N SER A 116 15.41 10.94 10.81
CA SER A 116 15.92 12.17 11.43
C SER A 116 14.92 13.32 11.51
N LEU A 117 13.69 13.19 11.01
CA LEU A 117 12.74 14.31 10.94
C LEU A 117 12.03 14.57 12.27
N ASN A 118 12.27 15.74 12.83
CA ASN A 118 11.57 16.22 14.02
C ASN A 118 10.19 16.78 13.66
N LEU A 119 9.14 16.08 14.06
CA LEU A 119 7.78 16.61 14.09
C LEU A 119 7.25 16.45 15.52
N ASP A 120 6.71 17.54 16.06
CA ASP A 120 6.18 17.53 17.42
C ASP A 120 5.04 16.53 17.54
N LYS A 121 5.25 15.53 18.41
CA LYS A 121 4.29 14.48 18.77
C LYS A 121 2.98 15.01 19.37
N GLU A 122 2.87 16.31 19.64
CA GLU A 122 1.66 16.93 20.22
C GLU A 122 0.63 17.40 19.17
N THR A 123 0.92 17.37 17.87
CA THR A 123 0.04 18.00 16.84
C THR A 123 -0.62 17.09 15.81
N PHE A 124 -0.29 15.80 15.72
CA PHE A 124 -0.86 14.92 14.70
C PHE A 124 -1.73 13.84 15.31
N ASN A 125 -3.03 13.89 15.00
CA ASN A 125 -3.97 12.83 15.34
C ASN A 125 -4.00 11.79 14.20
N PRO A 126 -3.48 10.57 14.40
CA PRO A 126 -3.44 9.53 13.36
C PRO A 126 -4.80 9.25 12.72
N ILE A 127 -5.85 9.33 13.54
CA ILE A 127 -7.22 9.05 13.13
C ILE A 127 -7.78 10.15 12.23
N HIS A 128 -7.40 11.41 12.47
CA HIS A 128 -7.77 12.51 11.57
C HIS A 128 -7.12 12.33 10.22
N LEU A 129 -5.83 11.96 10.18
CA LEU A 129 -5.11 11.68 8.93
C LEU A 129 -5.76 10.51 8.16
N LEU A 130 -6.17 9.45 8.88
CA LEU A 130 -6.90 8.32 8.30
C LEU A 130 -8.24 8.76 7.69
N ALA A 131 -9.01 9.60 8.40
CA ALA A 131 -10.28 10.12 7.93
C ALA A 131 -10.12 11.03 6.71
N GLU A 132 -9.14 11.94 6.71
CA GLU A 132 -8.85 12.82 5.56
C GLU A 132 -8.50 12.04 4.31
N ARG A 133 -7.66 11.00 4.46
CA ARG A 133 -7.33 10.07 3.37
C ARG A 133 -8.58 9.36 2.84
N ASP A 134 -9.43 8.85 3.72
CA ASP A 134 -10.65 8.14 3.32
C ASP A 134 -11.69 9.07 2.66
N ILE A 135 -11.78 10.33 3.09
CA ILE A 135 -12.61 11.37 2.44
C ILE A 135 -12.13 11.61 1.00
N GLU A 136 -10.83 11.83 0.80
CA GLU A 136 -10.29 12.08 -0.53
C GLU A 136 -10.45 10.85 -1.43
N ARG A 137 -10.14 9.66 -0.91
CA ARG A 137 -10.31 8.41 -1.64
C ARG A 137 -11.76 8.19 -2.06
N GLU A 138 -12.71 8.46 -1.17
CA GLU A 138 -14.14 8.33 -1.50
C GLU A 138 -14.56 9.33 -2.57
N LYS A 139 -14.13 10.60 -2.47
CA LYS A 139 -14.36 11.62 -3.50
C LYS A 139 -13.79 11.17 -4.85
N LEU A 140 -12.54 10.70 -4.91
CA LEU A 140 -11.92 10.22 -6.16
C LEU A 140 -12.62 8.99 -6.72
N THR A 141 -13.11 8.09 -5.86
CA THR A 141 -13.76 6.86 -6.33
C THR A 141 -15.20 7.09 -6.81
N GLU A 142 -15.93 8.03 -6.22
CA GLU A 142 -17.25 8.45 -6.73
C GLU A 142 -17.16 9.02 -8.16
N HIS A 143 -16.04 9.66 -8.47
CA HIS A 143 -15.72 10.18 -9.80
C HIS A 143 -15.11 9.11 -10.73
N GLN A 144 -14.96 7.86 -10.27
CA GLN A 144 -14.35 6.74 -10.98
C GLN A 144 -12.88 6.95 -11.40
N ILE A 145 -12.20 7.96 -10.86
CA ILE A 145 -10.83 8.34 -11.25
C ILE A 145 -9.75 7.78 -10.34
N TYR A 146 -10.09 7.17 -9.20
CA TYR A 146 -9.08 6.73 -8.23
C TYR A 146 -8.08 5.72 -8.81
N LYS A 147 -8.59 4.66 -9.47
CA LYS A 147 -7.74 3.65 -10.14
C LYS A 147 -6.93 4.27 -11.28
N ASP A 148 -7.52 5.21 -12.03
CA ASP A 148 -6.84 5.92 -13.11
C ASP A 148 -5.70 6.81 -12.60
N VAL A 149 -5.87 7.45 -11.43
CA VAL A 149 -4.82 8.22 -10.77
C VAL A 149 -3.65 7.31 -10.39
N LEU A 150 -3.90 6.16 -9.76
CA LEU A 150 -2.85 5.20 -9.40
C LEU A 150 -2.12 4.65 -10.63
N LEU A 151 -2.88 4.28 -11.67
CA LEU A 151 -2.32 3.80 -12.93
C LEU A 151 -1.48 4.88 -13.61
N LYS A 152 -1.92 6.14 -13.58
CA LYS A 152 -1.17 7.28 -14.11
C LYS A 152 0.12 7.53 -13.32
N LEU A 153 0.07 7.44 -11.99
CA LEU A 153 1.27 7.54 -11.13
C LEU A 153 2.30 6.45 -11.42
N TRP A 154 1.86 5.25 -11.81
CA TRP A 154 2.74 4.15 -12.24
C TRP A 154 3.28 4.35 -13.66
N THR A 155 2.39 4.60 -14.62
CA THR A 155 2.73 4.67 -16.06
C THR A 155 3.57 5.89 -16.43
N MET A 156 3.51 6.96 -15.62
CA MET A 156 4.37 8.14 -15.81
C MET A 156 5.83 7.93 -15.37
N LYS A 157 6.14 6.84 -14.65
CA LYS A 157 7.50 6.54 -14.20
C LYS A 157 8.37 6.03 -15.34
N SER A 158 9.62 6.48 -15.40
CA SER A 158 10.64 5.87 -16.25
C SER A 158 10.95 4.44 -15.80
N LYS A 159 11.66 3.66 -16.63
CA LYS A 159 12.06 2.29 -16.28
C LYS A 159 12.92 2.26 -15.00
N GLU A 160 13.82 3.23 -14.86
CA GLU A 160 14.69 3.40 -13.69
C GLU A 160 13.89 3.79 -12.46
N GLU A 161 12.90 4.69 -12.60
CA GLU A 161 12.01 5.07 -11.49
C GLU A 161 11.14 3.90 -11.03
N LYS A 162 10.63 3.08 -11.95
CA LYS A 162 9.89 1.84 -11.63
C LYS A 162 10.77 0.85 -10.87
N GLN A 163 12.01 0.64 -11.33
CA GLN A 163 12.97 -0.24 -10.66
C GLN A 163 13.30 0.25 -9.25
N SER A 164 13.62 1.54 -9.10
CA SER A 164 13.92 2.16 -7.80
C SER A 164 12.72 2.07 -6.86
N PHE A 165 11.51 2.32 -7.38
CA PHE A 165 10.26 2.18 -6.63
C PHE A 165 10.04 0.76 -6.12
N ILE A 166 10.10 -0.26 -6.98
CA ILE A 166 9.94 -1.67 -6.57
C ILE A 166 11.00 -2.04 -5.54
N SER A 167 12.25 -1.64 -5.80
CA SER A 167 13.39 -1.95 -4.92
C SER A 167 13.26 -1.32 -3.54
N LYS A 168 12.46 -0.28 -3.35
CA LYS A 168 12.20 0.32 -2.02
C LYS A 168 11.40 -0.63 -1.11
N PHE A 169 10.52 -1.45 -1.68
CA PHE A 169 9.58 -2.28 -0.93
C PHE A 169 9.95 -3.76 -0.96
N ILE A 170 10.35 -4.27 -2.12
CA ILE A 170 10.59 -5.69 -2.35
C ILE A 170 12.09 -5.97 -2.27
N GLU A 171 12.46 -6.93 -1.42
CA GLU A 171 13.83 -7.45 -1.35
C GLU A 171 14.02 -8.54 -2.41
N THR A 172 13.13 -9.53 -2.45
CA THR A 172 13.14 -10.60 -3.45
C THR A 172 11.72 -11.08 -3.76
N ALA A 173 11.45 -11.48 -4.99
CA ALA A 173 10.23 -12.20 -5.37
C ALA A 173 10.57 -13.56 -5.99
N THR A 174 9.81 -14.58 -5.63
CA THR A 174 9.87 -15.93 -6.18
C THR A 174 8.66 -16.14 -7.07
N LEU A 175 8.91 -16.46 -8.34
CA LEU A 175 7.88 -16.73 -9.33
C LEU A 175 7.85 -18.23 -9.62
N LYS A 176 6.64 -18.78 -9.73
CA LYS A 176 6.38 -20.13 -10.24
C LYS A 176 5.66 -20.03 -11.57
N LYS A 177 5.94 -21.01 -12.43
CA LYS A 177 5.20 -21.21 -13.66
C LYS A 177 4.27 -22.39 -13.43
N ASP A 178 2.98 -22.19 -13.67
CA ASP A 178 2.01 -23.29 -13.58
C ASP A 178 2.14 -24.25 -14.77
N GLU A 179 1.34 -25.32 -14.77
CA GLU A 179 1.33 -26.33 -15.83
C GLU A 179 0.83 -25.77 -17.18
N ASP A 180 -0.03 -24.75 -17.15
CA ASP A 180 -0.60 -24.07 -18.32
C ASP A 180 0.35 -23.01 -18.90
N GLY A 181 1.44 -22.73 -18.20
CA GLY A 181 2.46 -21.77 -18.58
C GLY A 181 2.18 -20.33 -18.14
N ASN A 182 1.17 -20.11 -17.30
CA ASN A 182 0.94 -18.84 -16.62
C ASN A 182 1.90 -18.65 -15.43
N PHE A 183 1.99 -17.41 -14.97
CA PHE A 183 2.90 -17.00 -13.92
C PHE A 183 2.14 -16.71 -12.64
N ASP A 184 2.61 -17.34 -11.57
CA ASP A 184 2.13 -17.07 -10.21
C ASP A 184 3.28 -16.60 -9.33
N ILE A 185 2.98 -15.64 -8.45
CA ILE A 185 3.89 -15.25 -7.39
C ILE A 185 3.79 -16.28 -6.27
N ASP A 186 4.89 -16.98 -6.01
CA ASP A 186 4.96 -17.94 -4.91
C ASP A 186 5.25 -17.24 -3.58
N LYS A 187 6.18 -16.29 -3.60
CA LYS A 187 6.60 -15.58 -2.39
C LYS A 187 7.20 -14.23 -2.71
N VAL A 188 6.82 -13.21 -1.94
CA VAL A 188 7.50 -11.91 -1.92
C VAL A 188 8.12 -11.73 -0.53
N ASN A 189 9.43 -11.46 -0.48
CA ASN A 189 10.09 -10.99 0.73
C ASN A 189 10.18 -9.47 0.65
N PHE A 190 9.58 -8.80 1.62
CA PHE A 190 9.61 -7.35 1.76
C PHE A 190 10.85 -6.89 2.50
N ARG A 191 11.35 -5.69 2.19
CA ARG A 191 12.46 -5.08 2.92
C ARG A 191 12.06 -4.80 4.37
N SER A 192 13.00 -5.01 5.29
CA SER A 192 12.80 -4.72 6.71
C SER A 192 12.33 -3.28 6.96
N SER A 193 12.90 -2.31 6.24
CA SER A 193 12.51 -0.89 6.37
C SER A 193 11.06 -0.61 5.97
N PHE A 194 10.48 -1.42 5.08
CA PHE A 194 9.06 -1.34 4.76
C PHE A 194 8.21 -2.01 5.85
N VAL A 195 8.64 -3.17 6.35
CA VAL A 195 7.97 -3.86 7.47
C VAL A 195 7.91 -2.97 8.72
N GLU A 196 9.02 -2.31 9.07
CA GLU A 196 9.08 -1.38 10.21
C GLU A 196 8.14 -0.19 10.05
N GLN A 197 7.95 0.32 8.83
CA GLN A 197 6.96 1.38 8.57
C GLN A 197 5.55 0.86 8.79
N ILE A 198 5.23 -0.34 8.30
CA ILE A 198 3.92 -0.96 8.51
C ILE A 198 3.65 -1.18 10.00
N ASP A 199 4.63 -1.67 10.77
CA ASP A 199 4.51 -1.87 12.21
C ASP A 199 4.21 -0.54 12.94
N LYS A 200 4.92 0.53 12.60
CA LYS A 200 4.66 1.88 13.15
C LYS A 200 3.24 2.37 12.82
N LEU A 201 2.79 2.22 11.58
CA LEU A 201 1.45 2.63 11.18
C LEU A 201 0.37 1.75 11.82
N TYR A 202 0.67 0.47 12.03
CA TYR A 202 -0.22 -0.49 12.66
C TYR A 202 -0.45 -0.12 14.14
N ASP A 203 0.61 0.25 14.86
CA ASP A 203 0.52 0.74 16.24
C ASP A 203 -0.33 2.01 16.36
N ASN A 204 -0.36 2.83 15.30
CA ASN A 204 -1.18 4.03 15.21
C ASN A 204 -2.63 3.76 14.74
N GLY A 205 -2.98 2.52 14.40
CA GLY A 205 -4.33 2.14 13.97
C GLY A 205 -4.72 2.63 12.57
N VAL A 206 -3.75 2.98 11.71
CA VAL A 206 -3.99 3.58 10.38
C VAL A 206 -3.68 2.63 9.21
N VAL A 207 -3.31 1.39 9.49
CA VAL A 207 -3.08 0.35 8.47
C VAL A 207 -4.40 -0.28 8.05
N ASP A 208 -4.52 -0.48 6.73
CA ASP A 208 -5.63 -1.17 6.11
C ASP A 208 -5.22 -2.59 5.72
N PHE A 209 -6.07 -3.55 6.04
CA PHE A 209 -5.94 -4.91 5.51
C PHE A 209 -7.00 -5.14 4.42
N PRO A 210 -6.62 -5.70 3.26
CA PRO A 210 -7.58 -6.01 2.22
C PRO A 210 -8.56 -7.08 2.69
N THR A 211 -9.83 -6.92 2.36
CA THR A 211 -10.87 -7.92 2.61
C THR A 211 -11.94 -7.84 1.53
N MET A 212 -12.73 -8.91 1.39
CA MET A 212 -13.71 -9.04 0.31
C MET A 212 -15.11 -8.94 0.86
N LEU A 213 -15.96 -8.20 0.17
CA LEU A 213 -17.38 -8.08 0.46
C LEU A 213 -18.20 -8.61 -0.71
N GLU A 214 -19.07 -9.58 -0.45
CA GLU A 214 -20.02 -10.04 -1.46
C GLU A 214 -21.32 -9.24 -1.38
N ARG A 215 -21.75 -8.67 -2.50
CA ARG A 215 -23.00 -7.93 -2.63
C ARG A 215 -23.71 -8.28 -3.92
N ASP A 216 -24.95 -8.76 -3.82
CA ASP A 216 -25.78 -9.14 -4.97
C ASP A 216 -25.03 -10.09 -5.95
N GLY A 217 -24.25 -11.03 -5.42
CA GLY A 217 -23.43 -11.97 -6.20
C GLY A 217 -22.17 -11.38 -6.84
N LYS A 218 -21.77 -10.15 -6.46
CA LYS A 218 -20.52 -9.51 -6.89
C LYS A 218 -19.57 -9.35 -5.72
N LEU A 219 -18.30 -9.68 -5.94
CA LEU A 219 -17.24 -9.38 -4.98
C LEU A 219 -16.78 -7.93 -5.16
N GLU A 220 -16.76 -7.20 -4.06
CA GLU A 220 -16.29 -5.82 -3.94
C GLU A 220 -15.06 -5.80 -3.01
N ASP A 221 -13.95 -5.25 -3.49
CA ASP A 221 -12.77 -5.01 -2.65
C ASP A 221 -13.10 -3.98 -1.57
N THR A 222 -12.86 -4.35 -0.32
CA THR A 222 -13.00 -3.45 0.83
C THR A 222 -11.77 -3.57 1.74
N LYS A 223 -11.69 -2.72 2.74
CA LYS A 223 -10.55 -2.64 3.65
C LYS A 223 -11.05 -2.70 5.09
N ILE A 224 -10.32 -3.42 5.93
CA ILE A 224 -10.56 -3.48 7.37
C ILE A 224 -9.44 -2.76 8.12
N SER A 225 -9.81 -1.75 8.93
CA SER A 225 -8.93 -1.25 9.98
C SER A 225 -8.94 -2.21 11.14
N VAL A 226 -7.78 -2.52 11.67
CA VAL A 226 -7.61 -3.21 12.94
C VAL A 226 -6.89 -2.28 13.92
N ASN A 227 -6.96 -2.59 15.22
CA ASN A 227 -6.26 -1.87 16.28
C ASN A 227 -6.75 -0.42 16.54
N MET A 228 -8.01 -0.13 16.19
CA MET A 228 -8.67 1.12 16.56
C MET A 228 -9.47 0.93 17.84
N ASN A 229 -9.36 1.83 18.81
CA ASN A 229 -10.20 1.83 20.02
C ASN A 229 -11.51 2.60 19.80
N ASN A 230 -12.43 2.53 20.77
CA ASN A 230 -13.74 3.20 20.65
C ASN A 230 -13.65 4.73 20.53
N GLU A 231 -12.73 5.38 21.26
CA GLU A 231 -12.56 6.84 21.19
C GLU A 231 -12.05 7.27 19.81
N GLN A 232 -11.05 6.55 19.30
CA GLN A 232 -10.53 6.71 17.95
C GLN A 232 -11.62 6.48 16.90
N LEU A 233 -12.48 5.46 17.05
CA LEU A 233 -13.60 5.25 16.14
C LEU A 233 -14.57 6.44 16.15
N GLN A 234 -14.94 6.97 17.31
CA GLN A 234 -15.83 8.12 17.35
C GLN A 234 -15.21 9.36 16.70
N ASP A 235 -13.92 9.57 16.93
CA ASP A 235 -13.18 10.69 16.34
C ASP A 235 -13.08 10.56 14.81
N TYR A 236 -12.79 9.35 14.30
CA TYR A 236 -12.84 9.02 12.87
C TYR A 236 -14.21 9.34 12.26
N LEU A 237 -15.29 8.81 12.86
CA LEU A 237 -16.65 9.03 12.39
C LEU A 237 -17.03 10.52 12.42
N SER A 238 -16.60 11.25 13.44
CA SER A 238 -16.86 12.69 13.57
C SER A 238 -16.17 13.49 12.47
N THR A 239 -14.97 13.08 12.07
CA THR A 239 -14.19 13.73 11.02
C THR A 239 -14.78 13.44 9.64
N LEU A 240 -15.13 12.18 9.35
CA LEU A 240 -15.81 11.81 8.10
C LEU A 240 -17.12 12.58 7.88
N LYS A 241 -17.94 12.72 8.93
CA LYS A 241 -19.23 13.44 8.88
C LYS A 241 -19.13 14.90 8.46
N LYS A 242 -17.94 15.52 8.52
CA LYS A 242 -17.74 16.90 8.08
C LYS A 242 -17.89 17.04 6.56
N ASP A 243 -17.55 15.99 5.81
CA ASP A 243 -17.47 16.01 4.35
C ASP A 243 -18.40 14.99 3.66
N LEU A 244 -18.80 13.92 4.35
CA LEU A 244 -19.53 12.79 3.78
C LEU A 244 -20.80 12.47 4.58
N ASP A 245 -21.87 12.08 3.88
CA ASP A 245 -23.09 11.56 4.51
C ASP A 245 -22.90 10.10 4.93
N ILE A 246 -22.30 9.89 6.11
CA ILE A 246 -21.93 8.55 6.57
C ILE A 246 -22.94 7.91 7.52
N ASN A 247 -23.00 6.57 7.47
CA ASN A 247 -23.66 5.74 8.46
C ASN A 247 -22.67 4.73 9.03
N TYR A 248 -22.75 4.53 10.35
CA TYR A 248 -22.05 3.45 11.06
C TYR A 248 -23.05 2.34 11.41
N MET A 249 -22.69 1.11 11.09
CA MET A 249 -23.44 -0.09 11.45
C MET A 249 -22.56 -0.95 12.36
N ASP A 250 -23.01 -1.19 13.58
CA ASP A 250 -22.40 -2.16 14.47
C ASP A 250 -22.81 -3.57 14.04
N LEU A 251 -21.84 -4.39 13.64
CA LEU A 251 -22.08 -5.75 13.18
C LEU A 251 -22.10 -6.74 14.35
N GLY A 252 -21.48 -6.40 15.48
CA GLY A 252 -21.48 -7.22 16.69
C GLY A 252 -20.10 -7.72 17.12
N GLU A 253 -20.10 -8.48 18.21
CA GLU A 253 -18.91 -9.13 18.76
C GLU A 253 -18.73 -10.53 18.15
N TYR A 254 -17.51 -10.83 17.72
CA TYR A 254 -17.11 -12.09 17.11
C TYR A 254 -15.87 -12.64 17.79
N TYR A 255 -15.79 -13.95 17.96
CA TYR A 255 -14.56 -14.61 18.39
C TYR A 255 -13.76 -15.05 17.17
N PHE A 256 -12.47 -14.72 17.15
CA PHE A 256 -11.56 -15.07 16.07
C PHE A 256 -10.49 -16.00 16.60
N HIS A 257 -10.28 -17.14 15.96
CA HIS A 257 -9.22 -18.10 16.25
C HIS A 257 -8.74 -18.75 14.95
N ASP A 258 -7.47 -19.15 14.85
CA ASP A 258 -6.93 -19.84 13.67
C ASP A 258 -7.26 -19.15 12.33
N ASP A 259 -7.12 -17.82 12.29
CA ASP A 259 -7.40 -16.99 11.12
C ASP A 259 -8.86 -17.06 10.62
N LYS A 260 -9.79 -17.45 11.49
CA LYS A 260 -11.22 -17.64 11.18
C LYS A 260 -12.12 -17.11 12.30
N ILE A 261 -13.33 -16.71 11.91
CA ILE A 261 -14.41 -16.42 12.86
C ILE A 261 -14.98 -17.75 13.36
N ASP A 262 -15.14 -17.87 14.68
CA ASP A 262 -15.86 -18.98 15.30
C ASP A 262 -17.37 -18.84 15.03
N GLU A 263 -17.91 -19.77 14.25
CA GLU A 263 -19.33 -19.81 13.88
C GLU A 263 -20.24 -20.20 15.04
N ASN A 264 -19.69 -20.88 16.04
CA ASN A 264 -20.44 -21.32 17.22
C ASN A 264 -20.45 -20.26 18.32
N TYR A 265 -19.75 -19.15 18.12
CA TYR A 265 -19.81 -18.01 19.01
C TYR A 265 -21.21 -17.38 18.93
N ASP A 266 -21.93 -17.37 20.05
CA ASP A 266 -23.26 -16.77 20.18
C ASP A 266 -23.17 -15.25 20.00
N ASN A 267 -23.20 -14.82 18.74
CA ASN A 267 -23.34 -13.43 18.37
C ASN A 267 -24.80 -13.05 18.66
N LYS A 268 -25.00 -12.06 19.53
CA LYS A 268 -26.34 -11.53 19.85
C LYS A 268 -26.79 -10.44 18.85
N SER A 269 -26.13 -10.31 17.70
CA SER A 269 -26.42 -9.26 16.73
C SER A 269 -27.61 -9.63 15.86
N GLN A 270 -28.68 -8.83 15.90
CA GLN A 270 -29.79 -8.97 14.96
C GLN A 270 -29.46 -8.42 13.56
N VAL A 271 -28.37 -7.65 13.45
CA VAL A 271 -28.02 -6.86 12.26
C VAL A 271 -27.15 -7.65 11.29
N ALA A 272 -26.38 -8.62 11.80
CA ALA A 272 -25.51 -9.47 11.01
C ALA A 272 -25.57 -10.95 11.45
N LYS A 273 -25.54 -11.88 10.50
CA LYS A 273 -25.56 -13.34 10.75
C LYS A 273 -24.24 -13.97 10.32
N ILE A 274 -23.85 -15.06 10.96
CA ILE A 274 -22.71 -15.86 10.51
C ILE A 274 -23.25 -17.04 9.70
N ARG A 275 -22.71 -17.24 8.50
CA ARG A 275 -23.03 -18.40 7.66
C ARG A 275 -21.81 -18.78 6.82
N ASP A 276 -21.44 -20.06 6.83
CA ASP A 276 -20.34 -20.59 6.03
C ASP A 276 -19.04 -19.76 6.16
N ARG A 277 -18.73 -19.30 7.38
CA ARG A 277 -17.61 -18.43 7.78
C ARG A 277 -17.67 -16.99 7.27
N HIS A 278 -18.81 -16.56 6.75
CA HIS A 278 -19.04 -15.18 6.30
C HIS A 278 -19.97 -14.44 7.25
N ILE A 279 -19.79 -13.12 7.35
CA ILE A 279 -20.71 -12.22 8.04
C ILE A 279 -21.68 -11.65 7.00
N GLU A 280 -22.96 -12.03 7.11
CA GLU A 280 -24.03 -11.54 6.25
C GLU A 280 -24.78 -10.39 6.93
N PHE A 281 -24.91 -9.25 6.25
CA PHE A 281 -25.70 -8.10 6.72
C PHE A 281 -26.44 -7.43 5.55
N LYS A 282 -27.44 -6.60 5.86
CA LYS A 282 -28.24 -5.90 4.83
C LYS A 282 -27.74 -4.48 4.62
N LEU A 283 -27.39 -4.14 3.37
CA LEU A 283 -26.95 -2.81 2.97
C LEU A 283 -27.88 -2.20 1.92
N LYS A 284 -28.28 -0.93 2.07
CA LYS A 284 -29.15 -0.25 1.08
C LYS A 284 -28.40 -0.01 -0.22
N LYS A 285 -29.08 -0.10 -1.37
CA LYS A 285 -28.48 0.06 -2.72
C LYS A 285 -27.70 1.37 -2.93
N ASN A 286 -28.09 2.43 -2.25
CA ASN A 286 -27.43 3.74 -2.31
C ASN A 286 -26.33 3.92 -1.26
N GLN A 287 -26.01 2.89 -0.48
CA GLN A 287 -24.90 2.92 0.47
C GLN A 287 -23.71 2.21 -0.13
N ARG A 288 -22.57 2.89 -0.09
CA ARG A 288 -21.27 2.36 -0.49
C ARG A 288 -20.41 2.17 0.75
N VAL A 289 -19.65 1.08 0.81
CA VAL A 289 -18.76 0.81 1.94
C VAL A 289 -17.51 1.67 1.80
N ILE A 290 -17.19 2.44 2.86
CA ILE A 290 -15.91 3.15 2.98
C ILE A 290 -14.88 2.19 3.58
N ARG A 291 -15.25 1.54 4.70
CA ARG A 291 -14.34 0.77 5.54
C ARG A 291 -15.08 -0.17 6.48
N MET A 292 -14.48 -1.32 6.76
CA MET A 292 -14.79 -2.14 7.95
C MET A 292 -13.85 -1.77 9.10
N VAL A 293 -14.35 -1.78 10.32
CA VAL A 293 -13.56 -1.49 11.53
C VAL A 293 -13.61 -2.70 12.44
N ALA A 294 -12.43 -3.14 12.88
CA ALA A 294 -12.24 -4.15 13.90
C ALA A 294 -11.64 -3.50 15.15
N ILE A 295 -12.47 -3.34 16.18
CA ILE A 295 -12.07 -2.83 17.49
C ILE A 295 -11.54 -4.03 18.26
N LYS A 296 -10.23 -4.05 18.49
CA LYS A 296 -9.52 -5.20 19.05
C LYS A 296 -8.42 -4.75 20.00
N GLN A 297 -8.26 -5.45 21.14
CA GLN A 297 -7.19 -5.23 22.13
C GLN A 297 -6.08 -6.28 21.97
N TYR A 298 -5.28 -6.24 20.89
CA TYR A 298 -4.11 -7.12 20.76
C TYR A 298 -2.84 -6.30 20.74
N LYS A 299 -1.78 -6.84 21.35
CA LYS A 299 -0.45 -6.22 21.30
C LYS A 299 0.29 -6.46 19.99
N ASN A 300 -0.08 -7.44 19.16
CA ASN A 300 0.57 -7.78 17.88
C ASN A 300 -0.35 -8.62 16.97
N PHE A 301 -0.88 -8.08 15.86
CA PHE A 301 -1.74 -8.85 14.92
C PHE A 301 -0.99 -9.86 14.05
N LEU A 302 0.33 -9.68 13.87
CA LEU A 302 1.18 -10.65 13.14
C LEU A 302 1.34 -12.00 13.87
N ALA A 303 0.98 -12.06 15.16
CA ALA A 303 0.93 -13.30 15.92
C ALA A 303 -0.52 -13.78 16.01
N LYS A 304 -0.94 -14.69 15.09
CA LYS A 304 -2.23 -15.42 15.05
C LYS A 304 -3.19 -15.08 16.23
N PRO A 305 -3.89 -13.95 16.18
CA PRO A 305 -4.51 -13.40 17.39
C PRO A 305 -5.83 -14.11 17.68
N GLU A 306 -5.88 -14.86 18.80
CA GLU A 306 -7.08 -15.53 19.30
C GLU A 306 -7.87 -14.65 20.27
N GLY A 307 -9.19 -14.51 20.08
CA GLY A 307 -10.08 -13.74 20.96
C GLY A 307 -11.06 -12.80 20.26
N LYS A 308 -11.63 -11.87 21.04
CA LYS A 308 -12.83 -11.11 20.67
C LYS A 308 -12.53 -9.89 19.79
N LEU A 309 -13.40 -9.66 18.81
CA LEU A 309 -13.46 -8.55 17.88
C LEU A 309 -14.84 -7.89 18.00
N GLN A 310 -14.90 -6.58 18.14
CA GLN A 310 -16.10 -5.86 17.72
C GLN A 310 -15.93 -5.44 16.27
N LEU A 311 -16.87 -5.81 15.41
CA LEU A 311 -16.86 -5.42 14.01
C LEU A 311 -17.89 -4.32 13.73
N GLY A 312 -17.49 -3.33 12.96
CA GLY A 312 -18.34 -2.25 12.50
C GLY A 312 -18.14 -1.98 11.01
N LEU A 313 -19.14 -1.37 10.40
CA LEU A 313 -19.13 -0.99 8.99
C LEU A 313 -19.42 0.50 8.85
N VAL A 314 -18.55 1.20 8.14
CA VAL A 314 -18.71 2.61 7.80
C VAL A 314 -19.11 2.71 6.33
N THR A 315 -20.21 3.41 6.07
CA THR A 315 -20.81 3.51 4.74
C THR A 315 -21.09 4.96 4.38
N HIS A 316 -20.96 5.30 3.11
CA HIS A 316 -21.33 6.59 2.53
C HIS A 316 -22.66 6.46 1.79
N THR A 317 -23.61 7.35 2.06
CA THR A 317 -24.84 7.47 1.27
C THR A 317 -24.53 8.22 -0.02
N THR A 318 -24.53 7.53 -1.15
CA THR A 318 -24.37 8.17 -2.45
C THR A 318 -25.70 8.77 -2.90
N THR A 319 -25.71 10.05 -3.25
CA THR A 319 -26.87 10.66 -3.91
C THR A 319 -27.03 10.02 -5.29
N LYS A 320 -28.24 9.54 -5.62
CA LYS A 320 -28.55 9.07 -6.99
C LYS A 320 -28.10 10.14 -7.98
N LYS A 321 -27.17 9.81 -8.89
CA LYS A 321 -26.93 10.61 -10.09
C LYS A 321 -28.29 10.78 -10.77
N GLN A 322 -28.83 11.99 -10.75
CA GLN A 322 -29.83 12.37 -11.74
C GLN A 322 -29.07 12.32 -13.07
N HIS A 323 -29.31 11.28 -13.86
CA HIS A 323 -28.95 11.29 -15.27
C HIS A 323 -29.61 12.54 -15.87
N LYS A 324 -28.78 13.52 -16.23
CA LYS A 324 -29.17 14.61 -17.14
C LYS A 324 -28.72 14.24 -18.53
#